data_AF-A0A0Q6WM95-F1
#
_entry.id   AF-A0A0Q6WM95-F1
#
_cell.length_a   1.000
_cell.length_b   1.000
_cell.length_c   1.000
_cell.angle_alpha   90.00
_cell.angle_beta   90.00
_cell.angle_gamma   90.00
#
_symmetry.space_group_name_H-M   'P 1'
#
loop_
_entity.id
_entity.type
_entity.pdbx_description
1 polymer ?
#
loop_
_entity_poly.entity_id
_entity_poly.type
_entity_poly.pdbx_seq_one_letter_code
_entity_poly.pdbx_strand_id
1 'polypeptide(L)'
;MTYAPTSALIAELLARPADADRLMRAACAELRAHPLPPAPPDANALRTGLGRVAEAGLDGVLHRLVADVPHGCVTESLAALLRPPELAWDEAQEIDWAARHWQECRAEGLLDEDLAADFGEYWRRLEWSALRQHLVLLATLGEGHADERRLMAHVAKTSSRYVAFGPLKRAMEARHPEFFVLGFSLR
;
A
#
# COMPACT_ATOMS: atom_id res chain seq x y z
N MET A 1 -4.08 -10.97 12.76
CA MET A 1 -3.62 -10.16 11.61
C MET A 1 -2.11 -10.35 11.51
N THR A 2 -1.66 -11.20 10.60
CA THR A 2 -0.25 -11.56 10.45
C THR A 2 0.44 -10.49 9.62
N TYR A 3 0.87 -9.40 10.27
CA TYR A 3 1.74 -8.40 9.67
C TYR A 3 3.18 -8.93 9.79
N ALA A 4 3.70 -9.53 8.74
CA ALA A 4 5.07 -10.03 8.69
C ALA A 4 6.04 -8.93 8.18
N PRO A 5 7.36 -9.12 8.34
CA PRO A 5 8.16 -8.95 9.55
C PRO A 5 8.54 -7.46 9.73
N THR A 6 7.57 -6.58 9.95
CA THR A 6 7.78 -5.15 9.67
C THR A 6 8.42 -4.41 10.84
N SER A 7 8.04 -4.68 12.10
CA SER A 7 8.52 -3.84 13.22
C SER A 7 10.04 -3.91 13.43
N ALA A 8 10.66 -5.08 13.27
CA ALA A 8 12.12 -5.21 13.40
C ALA A 8 12.86 -4.53 12.23
N LEU A 9 12.38 -4.73 11.00
CA LEU A 9 12.94 -4.09 9.81
C LEU A 9 12.76 -2.57 9.85
N ILE A 10 11.58 -2.07 10.22
CA ILE A 10 11.30 -0.63 10.39
C ILE A 10 12.26 -0.03 11.42
N ALA A 11 12.44 -0.69 12.57
CA ALA A 11 13.37 -0.22 13.59
C ALA A 11 14.80 -0.15 13.05
N GLU A 12 15.23 -1.12 12.24
CA GLU A 12 16.56 -1.10 11.62
C GLU A 12 16.69 -0.01 10.54
N LEU A 13 15.67 0.17 9.70
CA LEU A 13 15.62 1.23 8.68
C LEU A 13 15.69 2.63 9.30
N LEU A 14 15.00 2.83 10.44
CA LEU A 14 15.06 4.07 11.21
C LEU A 14 16.43 4.28 11.86
N ALA A 15 17.05 3.22 12.38
CA ALA A 15 18.35 3.29 13.02
C ALA A 15 19.51 3.48 12.03
N ARG A 16 19.38 2.98 10.79
CA ARG A 16 20.43 2.97 9.77
C ARG A 16 19.90 3.37 8.39
N PRO A 17 19.48 4.63 8.19
CA PRO A 17 18.91 5.08 6.92
C PRO A 17 19.89 4.97 5.73
N ALA A 18 21.21 5.05 5.98
CA ALA A 18 22.23 4.84 4.96
C ALA A 18 22.24 3.40 4.39
N ASP A 19 21.73 2.43 5.14
CA ASP A 19 21.65 1.03 4.75
C ASP A 19 20.30 0.65 4.11
N ALA A 20 19.39 1.62 3.92
CA ALA A 20 18.02 1.35 3.50
C ALA A 20 17.95 0.51 2.23
N ASP A 21 18.74 0.83 1.19
CA ASP A 21 18.75 0.05 -0.06
C ASP A 21 19.12 -1.42 0.17
N ARG A 22 20.16 -1.67 0.97
CA ARG A 22 20.63 -3.02 1.30
C ARG A 22 19.57 -3.80 2.08
N LEU A 23 18.97 -3.16 3.09
CA LEU A 23 17.93 -3.77 3.94
C LEU A 23 16.67 -4.08 3.14
N MET A 24 16.23 -3.16 2.28
CA MET A 24 15.06 -3.34 1.43
C MET A 24 15.26 -4.47 0.41
N ARG A 25 16.45 -4.56 -0.22
CA ARG A 25 16.77 -5.69 -1.11
C ARG A 25 16.75 -7.03 -0.37
N ALA A 26 17.31 -7.09 0.83
CA ALA A 26 17.28 -8.32 1.63
C ALA A 26 15.84 -8.72 2.00
N ALA A 27 15.02 -7.75 2.44
CA ALA A 27 13.62 -8.00 2.75
C ALA A 27 12.82 -8.46 1.52
N CYS A 28 13.05 -7.85 0.35
CA CYS A 28 12.46 -8.28 -0.92
C CYS A 28 12.84 -9.73 -1.27
N ALA A 29 14.10 -10.12 -1.11
CA ALA A 29 14.54 -11.49 -1.36
C ALA A 29 13.87 -12.49 -0.41
N GLU A 30 13.75 -12.15 0.88
CA GLU A 30 13.03 -12.97 1.87
C GLU A 30 11.55 -13.13 1.53
N LEU A 31 10.88 -12.06 1.09
CA LEU A 31 9.47 -12.13 0.68
C LEU A 31 9.25 -13.06 -0.52
N ARG A 32 10.19 -13.12 -1.47
CA ARG A 32 10.11 -14.04 -2.60
C ARG A 32 10.38 -15.49 -2.18
N ALA A 33 11.36 -15.70 -1.32
CA ALA A 33 11.70 -17.04 -0.82
C ALA A 33 10.59 -17.61 0.09
N HIS A 34 9.93 -16.75 0.85
CA HIS A 34 8.93 -17.12 1.86
C HIS A 34 7.66 -16.27 1.70
N PRO A 35 6.87 -16.51 0.63
CA PRO A 35 5.65 -15.74 0.40
C PRO A 35 4.66 -15.96 1.54
N LEU A 36 3.98 -14.88 1.94
CA LEU A 36 2.95 -14.96 2.96
C LEU A 36 1.75 -15.75 2.43
N PRO A 37 1.13 -16.59 3.27
CA PRO A 37 -0.07 -17.30 2.85
C PRO A 37 -1.18 -16.31 2.48
N PRO A 38 -1.91 -16.52 1.38
CA PRO A 38 -3.00 -15.65 0.99
C PRO A 38 -4.08 -15.64 2.09
N ALA A 39 -4.53 -14.44 2.46
CA ALA A 39 -5.68 -14.25 3.33
C ALA A 39 -6.76 -13.45 2.58
N PRO A 40 -8.05 -13.83 2.69
CA PRO A 40 -9.13 -13.04 2.08
C PRO A 40 -9.15 -11.63 2.69
N PRO A 41 -9.61 -10.63 1.92
CA PRO A 41 -9.61 -9.26 2.38
C PRO A 41 -10.70 -9.14 3.44
N ASP A 42 -10.38 -8.53 4.57
CA ASP A 42 -11.39 -8.26 5.58
C ASP A 42 -12.31 -7.13 5.09
N ALA A 43 -13.39 -7.51 4.40
CA ALA A 43 -14.37 -6.58 3.85
C ALA A 43 -15.03 -5.74 4.95
N ASN A 44 -15.11 -6.25 6.19
CA ASN A 44 -15.64 -5.48 7.30
C ASN A 44 -14.64 -4.42 7.77
N ALA A 45 -13.37 -4.78 7.95
CA ALA A 45 -12.32 -3.82 8.25
C ALA A 45 -12.18 -2.77 7.13
N LEU A 46 -12.28 -3.17 5.86
CA LEU A 46 -12.26 -2.21 4.75
C LEU A 46 -13.43 -1.24 4.78
N ARG A 47 -14.64 -1.72 5.09
CA ARG A 47 -15.81 -0.85 5.27
C ARG A 47 -15.59 0.13 6.41
N THR A 48 -15.10 -0.32 7.55
CA THR A 48 -14.77 0.52 8.70
C THR A 48 -13.71 1.57 8.36
N GLY A 49 -12.65 1.18 7.65
CA GLY A 49 -11.60 2.06 7.17
C GLY A 49 -12.11 3.13 6.20
N LEU A 50 -12.94 2.73 5.23
CA LEU A 50 -13.62 3.67 4.32
C LEU A 50 -14.54 4.63 5.09
N GLY A 51 -15.13 4.18 6.19
CA GLY A 51 -15.93 4.99 7.12
C GLY A 51 -15.15 6.17 7.72
N ARG A 52 -13.81 6.08 7.80
CA ARG A 52 -12.97 7.21 8.23
C ARG A 52 -12.92 8.34 7.20
N VAL A 53 -13.20 8.02 5.94
CA VAL A 53 -13.22 8.95 4.80
C VAL A 53 -14.63 9.46 4.50
N ALA A 54 -15.64 8.59 4.50
CA ALA A 54 -17.03 8.98 4.33
C ALA A 54 -18.00 7.96 4.94
N GLU A 55 -19.14 8.45 5.43
CA GLU A 55 -20.18 7.61 6.06
C GLU A 55 -20.90 6.69 5.08
N ALA A 56 -20.98 7.05 3.79
CA ALA A 56 -21.66 6.28 2.75
C ALA A 56 -21.13 6.58 1.34
N GLY A 57 -21.58 5.81 0.34
CA GLY A 57 -21.31 6.06 -1.08
C GLY A 57 -20.00 5.46 -1.62
N LEU A 58 -19.35 4.59 -0.85
CA LEU A 58 -18.08 3.95 -1.23
C LEU A 58 -18.22 2.44 -1.50
N ASP A 59 -19.43 1.91 -1.65
CA ASP A 59 -19.65 0.47 -1.91
C ASP A 59 -18.97 -0.03 -3.19
N GLY A 60 -18.96 0.79 -4.25
CA GLY A 60 -18.24 0.46 -5.48
C GLY A 60 -16.72 0.39 -5.29
N VAL A 61 -16.16 1.25 -4.42
CA VAL A 61 -14.74 1.23 -4.06
C VAL A 61 -14.43 0.00 -3.21
N LEU A 62 -15.29 -0.33 -2.25
CA LEU A 62 -15.17 -1.55 -1.45
C LEU A 62 -15.18 -2.80 -2.35
N HIS A 63 -16.14 -2.92 -3.26
CA HIS A 63 -16.23 -4.05 -4.18
C HIS A 63 -14.95 -4.19 -5.02
N ARG A 64 -14.44 -3.06 -5.55
CA ARG A 64 -13.19 -3.02 -6.30
C ARG A 64 -11.99 -3.50 -5.49
N LEU A 65 -11.82 -3.03 -4.26
CA LEU A 65 -10.71 -3.44 -3.39
C LEU A 65 -10.76 -4.92 -2.98
N VAL A 66 -11.96 -5.50 -2.95
CA VAL A 66 -12.17 -6.93 -2.69
C VAL A 66 -11.91 -7.77 -3.93
N ALA A 67 -12.33 -7.34 -5.11
CA ALA A 67 -12.28 -8.13 -6.35
C ALA A 67 -10.97 -7.99 -7.14
N ASP A 68 -10.45 -6.76 -7.29
CA ASP A 68 -9.42 -6.44 -8.28
C ASP A 68 -7.98 -6.56 -7.73
N VAL A 69 -7.83 -6.90 -6.45
CA VAL A 69 -6.54 -7.10 -5.76
C VAL A 69 -6.46 -8.55 -5.27
N PRO A 70 -5.96 -9.49 -6.10
CA PRO A 70 -5.92 -10.92 -5.78
C PRO A 70 -5.09 -11.21 -4.54
N HIS A 71 -5.58 -12.10 -3.68
CA HIS A 71 -4.96 -12.46 -2.41
C HIS A 71 -3.61 -13.17 -2.58
N GLY A 72 -2.66 -12.85 -1.70
CA GLY A 72 -1.34 -13.48 -1.69
C GLY A 72 -0.55 -13.25 -2.98
N CYS A 73 -0.92 -12.24 -3.78
CA CYS A 73 -0.10 -11.80 -4.88
C CYS A 73 1.17 -11.16 -4.34
N VAL A 74 2.27 -11.29 -5.09
CA VAL A 74 3.59 -10.77 -4.67
C VAL A 74 3.59 -9.26 -4.36
N THR A 75 2.63 -8.51 -4.91
CA THR A 75 2.46 -7.07 -4.65
C THR A 75 1.87 -6.76 -3.28
N GLU A 76 1.13 -7.68 -2.64
CA GLU A 76 0.61 -7.47 -1.28
C GLU A 76 1.71 -7.42 -0.23
N SER A 77 2.59 -8.41 -0.26
CA SER A 77 3.73 -8.46 0.64
C SER A 77 4.67 -7.28 0.41
N LEU A 78 4.91 -6.92 -0.86
CA LEU A 78 5.73 -5.77 -1.20
C LEU A 78 5.08 -4.44 -0.78
N ALA A 79 3.76 -4.31 -0.87
CA ALA A 79 3.05 -3.11 -0.42
C ALA A 79 3.24 -2.85 1.09
N ALA A 80 3.14 -3.89 1.92
CA ALA A 80 3.36 -3.80 3.36
C ALA A 80 4.81 -3.40 3.71
N LEU A 81 5.75 -3.85 2.88
CA LEU A 81 7.17 -3.53 3.00
C LEU A 81 7.50 -2.10 2.56
N LEU A 82 6.97 -1.65 1.41
CA LEU A 82 7.27 -0.34 0.84
C LEU A 82 6.52 0.81 1.51
N ARG A 83 5.29 0.58 1.97
CA ARG A 83 4.40 1.63 2.49
C ARG A 83 3.86 1.30 3.88
N PRO A 84 4.74 1.03 4.86
CA PRO A 84 4.29 0.84 6.23
C PRO A 84 3.74 2.17 6.80
N PRO A 85 2.84 2.14 7.79
CA PRO A 85 2.28 3.36 8.39
C PRO A 85 3.33 4.29 9.03
N GLU A 86 4.48 3.75 9.44
CA GLU A 86 5.51 4.46 10.19
C GLU A 86 6.50 5.23 9.30
N LEU A 87 6.64 4.84 8.02
CA LEU A 87 7.65 5.39 7.11
C LEU A 87 7.02 5.94 5.83
N ALA A 88 7.69 6.92 5.25
CA ALA A 88 7.41 7.38 3.89
C ALA A 88 8.73 7.59 3.16
N TRP A 89 8.80 7.11 1.93
CA TRP A 89 9.97 7.26 1.06
C TRP A 89 9.70 8.29 -0.02
N ASP A 90 10.78 8.71 -0.71
CA ASP A 90 10.57 9.34 -2.01
C ASP A 90 9.97 8.33 -2.98
N GLU A 91 9.02 8.78 -3.80
CA GLU A 91 8.36 7.88 -4.74
C GLU A 91 9.32 7.29 -5.78
N ALA A 92 10.34 8.04 -6.21
CA ALA A 92 11.32 7.48 -7.14
C ALA A 92 12.08 6.32 -6.50
N GLN A 93 12.32 6.35 -5.19
CA GLN A 93 12.95 5.27 -4.45
C GLN A 93 12.00 4.07 -4.29
N GLU A 94 10.71 4.29 -3.99
CA GLU A 94 9.71 3.22 -3.96
C GLU A 94 9.61 2.50 -5.32
N ILE A 95 9.59 3.27 -6.41
CA ILE A 95 9.50 2.75 -7.78
C ILE A 95 10.76 1.97 -8.14
N ASP A 96 11.94 2.46 -7.78
CA ASP A 96 13.21 1.76 -8.04
C ASP A 96 13.26 0.39 -7.32
N TRP A 97 12.87 0.33 -6.04
CA TRP A 97 12.78 -0.95 -5.33
C TRP A 97 11.71 -1.87 -5.92
N ALA A 98 10.54 -1.34 -6.26
CA ALA A 98 9.48 -2.12 -6.88
C ALA A 98 9.89 -2.67 -8.27
N ALA A 99 10.61 -1.89 -9.07
CA ALA A 99 11.08 -2.30 -10.39
C ALA A 99 12.08 -3.45 -10.30
N ARG A 100 13.03 -3.42 -9.35
CA ARG A 100 13.97 -4.52 -9.13
C ARG A 100 13.25 -5.78 -8.65
N HIS A 101 12.35 -5.63 -7.68
CA HIS A 101 11.55 -6.75 -7.20
C HIS A 101 10.70 -7.37 -8.33
N TRP A 102 10.07 -6.54 -9.17
CA TRP A 102 9.33 -6.99 -10.35
C TRP A 102 10.22 -7.78 -11.33
N GLN A 103 11.42 -7.28 -11.64
CA GLN A 103 12.37 -7.98 -12.51
C GLN A 103 12.76 -9.35 -11.94
N GLU A 104 13.02 -9.43 -10.64
CA GLU A 104 13.39 -10.67 -9.95
C GLU A 104 12.22 -11.66 -9.92
N CYS A 105 11.01 -11.23 -9.52
CA CYS A 105 9.81 -12.07 -9.57
C CYS A 105 9.51 -12.57 -10.98
N ARG A 106 9.68 -11.71 -12.00
CA ARG A 106 9.47 -12.08 -13.40
C ARG A 106 10.48 -13.13 -13.85
N ALA A 107 11.75 -12.98 -13.48
CA ALA A 107 12.79 -13.96 -13.81
C ALA A 107 12.58 -15.31 -13.11
N GLU A 108 12.00 -15.28 -11.90
CA GLU A 108 11.69 -16.47 -11.10
C GLU A 108 10.32 -17.11 -11.46
N GLY A 109 9.54 -16.51 -12.37
CA GLY A 109 8.23 -17.02 -12.78
C GLY A 109 7.12 -16.86 -11.72
N LEU A 110 7.27 -15.88 -10.82
CA LEU A 110 6.34 -15.63 -9.71
C LEU A 110 5.17 -14.70 -10.07
N LEU A 111 5.11 -14.23 -11.32
CA LEU A 111 4.09 -13.30 -11.81
C LEU A 111 3.12 -13.99 -12.75
N ASP A 112 1.86 -13.56 -12.73
CA ASP A 112 0.91 -13.86 -13.81
C ASP A 112 1.31 -13.14 -15.11
N GLU A 113 0.67 -13.50 -16.22
CA GLU A 113 1.01 -12.99 -17.55
C GLU A 113 0.90 -11.46 -17.65
N ASP A 114 -0.16 -10.88 -17.09
CA ASP A 114 -0.41 -9.44 -17.13
C ASP A 114 0.65 -8.66 -16.35
N LEU A 115 0.95 -9.11 -15.12
CA LEU A 115 1.96 -8.50 -14.26
C LEU A 115 3.37 -8.73 -14.81
N ALA A 116 3.65 -9.86 -15.46
CA ALA A 116 4.94 -10.12 -16.08
C ALA A 116 5.20 -9.26 -17.33
N ALA A 117 4.15 -8.89 -18.06
CA ALA A 117 4.24 -8.13 -19.30
C ALA A 117 4.45 -6.63 -19.07
N ASP A 118 3.88 -6.06 -18.00
CA ASP A 118 3.89 -4.61 -17.77
C ASP A 118 4.17 -4.24 -16.30
N PHE A 119 5.29 -3.54 -16.09
CA PHE A 119 5.62 -2.97 -14.77
C PHE A 119 4.57 -1.94 -14.31
N GLY A 120 3.90 -1.23 -15.22
CA GLY A 120 2.84 -0.30 -14.90
C GLY A 120 1.64 -0.98 -14.25
N GLU A 121 1.26 -2.16 -14.72
CA GLU A 121 0.21 -2.98 -14.09
C GLU A 121 0.68 -3.54 -12.75
N TYR A 122 1.94 -3.97 -12.66
CA TYR A 122 2.55 -4.39 -11.39
C TYR A 122 2.51 -3.28 -10.33
N TRP A 123 2.94 -2.08 -10.70
CA TRP A 123 2.92 -0.90 -9.83
C TRP A 123 1.49 -0.53 -9.43
N ARG A 124 0.55 -0.54 -10.38
CA ARG A 124 -0.88 -0.30 -10.09
C ARG A 124 -1.40 -1.26 -9.04
N ARG A 125 -1.17 -2.57 -9.23
CA ARG A 125 -1.62 -3.59 -8.29
C ARG A 125 -1.00 -3.37 -6.91
N LEU A 126 0.29 -3.05 -6.83
CA LEU A 126 0.98 -2.71 -5.58
C LEU A 126 0.33 -1.54 -4.85
N GLU A 127 0.00 -0.45 -5.56
CA GLU A 127 -0.63 0.70 -4.93
C GLU A 127 -2.03 0.40 -4.42
N TRP A 128 -2.76 -0.47 -5.12
CA TRP A 128 -4.09 -0.90 -4.69
C TRP A 128 -4.01 -1.86 -3.50
N SER A 129 -3.01 -2.73 -3.46
CA SER A 129 -2.68 -3.54 -2.28
C SER A 129 -2.36 -2.66 -1.07
N ALA A 130 -1.53 -1.63 -1.24
CA ALA A 130 -1.19 -0.67 -0.19
C ALA A 130 -2.43 0.08 0.31
N LEU A 131 -3.27 0.59 -0.61
CA LEU A 131 -4.53 1.26 -0.26
C LEU A 131 -5.42 0.37 0.60
N ARG A 132 -5.55 -0.91 0.24
CA ARG A 132 -6.35 -1.87 1.01
C ARG A 132 -5.79 -2.08 2.41
N GLN A 133 -4.47 -2.24 2.55
CA GLN A 133 -3.81 -2.39 3.84
C GLN A 133 -3.95 -1.13 4.71
N HIS A 134 -3.79 0.06 4.12
CA HIS A 134 -3.95 1.34 4.82
C HIS A 134 -5.38 1.53 5.35
N LEU A 135 -6.40 1.16 4.58
CA LEU A 135 -7.79 1.20 5.03
C LEU A 135 -8.05 0.21 6.17
N VAL A 136 -7.50 -1.01 6.11
CA VAL A 136 -7.59 -1.98 7.21
C VAL A 136 -6.90 -1.46 8.47
N LEU A 137 -5.73 -0.81 8.35
CA LEU A 137 -5.06 -0.18 9.49
C LEU A 137 -5.91 0.95 10.07
N LEU A 138 -6.42 1.87 9.25
CA LEU A 138 -7.31 2.95 9.67
C LEU A 138 -8.57 2.48 10.41
N ALA A 139 -9.06 1.28 10.11
CA ALA A 139 -10.18 0.67 10.82
C ALA A 139 -9.87 0.30 12.27
N THR A 140 -8.60 0.06 12.58
CA THR A 140 -8.13 -0.42 13.89
C THR A 140 -7.45 0.67 14.72
N LEU A 141 -6.94 1.73 14.07
CA LEU A 141 -6.29 2.83 14.76
C LEU A 141 -7.29 3.69 15.56
N GLY A 142 -6.93 3.99 16.80
CA GLY A 142 -7.62 4.99 17.61
C GLY A 142 -7.56 6.38 16.97
N GLU A 143 -8.55 7.22 17.24
CA GLU A 143 -8.55 8.61 16.79
C GLU A 143 -7.31 9.36 17.31
N GLY A 144 -6.63 10.10 16.43
CA GLY A 144 -5.44 10.88 16.78
C GLY A 144 -4.16 10.06 16.84
N HIS A 145 -4.16 8.82 16.34
CA HIS A 145 -2.94 8.02 16.21
C HIS A 145 -1.90 8.74 15.33
N ALA A 146 -0.62 8.64 15.68
CA ALA A 146 0.47 9.34 14.99
C ALA A 146 0.50 9.05 13.48
N ASP A 147 0.18 7.80 13.10
CA ASP A 147 0.22 7.35 11.70
C ASP A 147 -1.05 7.66 10.89
N GLU A 148 -2.14 8.09 11.54
CA GLU A 148 -3.43 8.32 10.86
C GLU A 148 -3.28 9.31 9.71
N ARG A 149 -2.58 10.43 9.95
CA ARG A 149 -2.35 11.44 8.91
C ARG A 149 -1.55 10.88 7.72
N ARG A 150 -0.57 10.00 7.97
CA ARG A 150 0.24 9.39 6.91
C ARG A 150 -0.59 8.43 6.07
N LEU A 151 -1.40 7.60 6.72
CA LEU A 151 -2.32 6.69 6.04
C LEU A 151 -3.33 7.46 5.19
N MET A 152 -3.94 8.53 5.72
CA MET A 152 -4.87 9.37 4.96
C MET A 152 -4.23 10.02 3.74
N ALA A 153 -2.97 10.47 3.86
CA ALA A 153 -2.23 11.00 2.73
C ALA A 153 -1.96 9.95 1.63
N HIS A 154 -1.65 8.71 2.00
CA HIS A 154 -1.52 7.63 1.02
C HIS A 154 -2.86 7.32 0.35
N VAL A 155 -3.97 7.33 1.10
CA VAL A 155 -5.33 7.19 0.55
C VAL A 155 -5.63 8.30 -0.46
N ALA A 156 -5.31 9.56 -0.13
CA ALA A 156 -5.48 10.71 -1.03
C ALA A 156 -4.62 10.56 -2.30
N LYS A 157 -3.35 10.16 -2.16
CA LYS A 157 -2.42 9.97 -3.29
C LYS A 157 -2.91 8.88 -4.25
N THR A 158 -3.23 7.70 -3.74
CA THR A 158 -3.67 6.58 -4.58
C THR A 158 -5.03 6.86 -5.22
N SER A 159 -5.98 7.44 -4.48
CA SER A 159 -7.30 7.78 -5.03
C SER A 159 -7.23 8.87 -6.09
N SER A 160 -6.27 9.80 -6.00
CA SER A 160 -6.05 10.84 -7.01
C SER A 160 -5.46 10.32 -8.31
N ARG A 161 -4.69 9.23 -8.24
CA ARG A 161 -3.98 8.66 -9.39
C ARG A 161 -4.88 7.81 -10.29
N TYR A 162 -5.80 7.04 -9.70
CA TYR A 162 -6.58 6.05 -10.43
C TYR A 162 -8.03 6.49 -10.57
N VAL A 163 -8.50 6.62 -11.82
CA VAL A 163 -9.92 6.92 -12.15
C VAL A 163 -10.88 5.94 -11.48
N ALA A 164 -10.44 4.69 -11.31
CA ALA A 164 -11.12 3.64 -10.55
C ALA A 164 -11.58 4.06 -9.14
N PHE A 165 -10.87 5.00 -8.52
CA PHE A 165 -11.12 5.49 -7.17
C PHE A 165 -11.65 6.92 -7.14
N GLY A 166 -12.23 7.41 -8.25
CA GLY A 166 -12.86 8.73 -8.33
C GLY A 166 -13.86 9.05 -7.21
N PRO A 167 -14.76 8.13 -6.80
CA PRO A 167 -15.63 8.34 -5.66
C PRO A 167 -14.87 8.55 -4.34
N LEU A 168 -13.80 7.78 -4.11
CA LEU A 168 -12.94 7.89 -2.92
C LEU A 168 -12.19 9.22 -2.92
N LYS A 169 -11.64 9.65 -4.06
CA LYS A 169 -10.98 10.96 -4.22
C LYS A 169 -11.92 12.09 -3.84
N ARG A 170 -13.13 12.10 -4.39
CA ARG A 170 -14.13 13.13 -4.11
C ARG A 170 -14.53 13.18 -2.63
N ALA A 171 -14.68 12.02 -2.00
CA ALA A 171 -14.97 11.91 -0.58
C ALA A 171 -13.82 12.48 0.27
N MET A 172 -12.57 12.13 -0.08
CA MET A 172 -11.37 12.69 0.54
C MET A 172 -11.29 14.22 0.35
N GLU A 173 -11.56 14.77 -0.84
CA GLU A 173 -11.55 16.22 -1.07
C GLU A 173 -12.61 16.95 -0.24
N ALA A 174 -13.79 16.35 -0.06
CA ALA A 174 -14.89 16.95 0.68
C ALA A 174 -14.62 16.97 2.20
N ARG A 175 -14.00 15.91 2.75
CA ARG A 175 -13.78 15.76 4.20
C ARG A 175 -12.39 16.18 4.67
N HIS A 176 -11.38 16.00 3.81
CA HIS A 176 -9.97 16.20 4.11
C HIS A 176 -9.25 17.01 3.01
N PRO A 177 -9.70 18.25 2.73
CA PRO A 177 -9.12 19.08 1.68
C PRO A 177 -7.63 19.39 1.89
N GLU A 178 -7.12 19.27 3.12
CA GLU A 178 -5.70 19.49 3.45
C GLU A 178 -4.73 18.59 2.69
N PHE A 179 -5.16 17.41 2.23
CA PHE A 179 -4.31 16.49 1.45
C PHE A 179 -4.24 16.83 -0.04
N PHE A 180 -5.03 17.80 -0.52
CA PHE A 180 -5.13 18.18 -1.93
C PHE A 180 -4.55 19.56 -2.23
N VAL A 181 -3.93 20.19 -1.23
CA VAL A 181 -3.25 21.48 -1.39
C VAL A 181 -1.96 21.28 -2.21
N LEU A 182 -1.70 22.19 -3.15
CA LEU A 182 -0.47 22.21 -3.93
C LEU A 182 0.77 22.18 -3.01
N GLY A 183 1.69 21.25 -3.28
CA GLY A 183 2.92 21.08 -2.50
C GLY A 183 2.78 20.22 -1.24
N PHE A 184 1.63 19.58 -1.01
CA PHE A 184 1.50 18.60 0.07
C PHE A 184 2.54 17.47 -0.11
N SER A 185 3.36 17.28 0.92
CA SER A 185 4.36 16.23 1.02
C SER A 185 4.29 15.60 2.40
N LEU A 186 4.55 14.29 2.48
CA LEU A 186 4.66 13.56 3.74
C LEU A 186 6.04 13.67 4.41
N ARG A 187 6.96 14.42 3.78
CA ARG A 187 8.27 14.78 4.34
C ARG A 187 8.20 16.07 5.15
#